data_AF-A0A645HK01-F1
#
_entry.id   AF-A0A645HK01-F1
#
_cell.length_a   1.000
_cell.length_b   1.000
_cell.length_c   1.000
_cell.angle_alpha   90.00
_cell.angle_beta   90.00
_cell.angle_gamma   90.00
#
_symmetry.space_group_name_H-M   'P 1'
#
loop_
_entity.id
_entity.type
_entity.pdbx_description
1 polymer ?
#
loop_
_entity_poly.entity_id
_entity_poly.type
_entity_poly.pdbx_seq_one_letter_code
_entity_poly.pdbx_strand_id
1 'polypeptide(L)' 'MDPAGAAAILGSLGDLREISSILYCMQPAASALVLEQMEEKTAADITAMMLG' A
#
# COMPACT_ATOMS: atom_id res chain seq x y z
N MET A 1 13.14 5.29 4.25
CA MET A 1 12.12 4.38 4.81
C MET A 1 12.25 3.09 4.05
N ASP A 2 12.36 1.96 4.74
CA ASP A 2 12.46 0.64 4.11
C ASP A 2 11.08 0.21 3.55
N PRO A 3 10.92 -0.03 2.24
CA PRO A 3 9.62 -0.36 1.65
C PRO A 3 9.04 -1.67 2.21
N ALA A 4 9.88 -2.65 2.54
CA ALA A 4 9.45 -3.92 3.10
C ALA A 4 8.89 -3.76 4.52
N GLY A 5 9.57 -2.97 5.36
CA GLY A 5 9.08 -2.60 6.69
C GLY A 5 7.77 -1.81 6.64
N ALA A 6 7.65 -0.89 5.69
CA ALA A 6 6.40 -0.17 5.46
C ALA A 6 5.25 -1.11 5.05
N ALA A 7 5.50 -2.03 4.12
CA ALA A 7 4.51 -3.02 3.69
C ALA A 7 4.10 -3.96 4.84
N ALA A 8 5.03 -4.37 5.70
CA ALA A 8 4.73 -5.19 6.87
C ALA A 8 3.86 -4.45 7.91
N ILE A 9 4.16 -3.17 8.17
CA ILE A 9 3.37 -2.32 9.08
C ILE A 9 1.96 -2.13 8.51
N LEU A 10 1.85 -1.76 7.23
CA LEU A 10 0.56 -1.56 6.57
C LEU A 10 -0.23 -2.86 6.51
N GLY A 11 0.40 -3.98 6.15
CA GLY A 11 -0.24 -5.30 6.16
C GLY A 11 -0.75 -5.71 7.54
N SER A 12 -0.15 -5.21 8.62
CA SER A 12 -0.61 -5.46 10.00
C SER A 12 -1.87 -4.68 10.39
N LEU A 13 -2.22 -3.61 9.66
CA LEU A 13 -3.47 -2.86 9.89
C LEU A 13 -4.70 -3.67 9.48
N GLY A 14 -4.56 -4.55 8.48
CA GLY A 14 -5.63 -5.44 7.99
C GLY A 14 -6.78 -4.76 7.23
N ASP A 15 -6.92 -3.43 7.32
CA ASP A 15 -7.92 -2.66 6.57
C ASP A 15 -7.33 -2.05 5.28
N LEU A 16 -7.73 -2.62 4.14
CA LEU A 16 -7.26 -2.20 2.82
C LEU A 16 -7.65 -0.75 2.47
N ARG A 17 -8.74 -0.21 3.04
CA ARG A 17 -9.18 1.17 2.79
C ARG A 17 -8.34 2.18 3.57
N GLU A 18 -7.94 1.83 4.78
CA GLU A 18 -7.00 2.66 5.55
C GLU A 18 -5.61 2.63 4.88
N ILE A 19 -5.15 1.45 4.48
CA ILE A 19 -3.90 1.27 3.76
C ILE A 19 -3.89 2.09 2.46
N SER A 20 -4.97 2.05 1.68
CA SER A 20 -5.06 2.83 0.43
C SER A 20 -5.04 4.34 0.69
N SER A 21 -5.67 4.82 1.76
CA SER A 21 -5.64 6.23 2.16
C SER A 21 -4.23 6.68 2.58
N ILE A 22 -3.50 5.84 3.31
CA ILE A 22 -2.10 6.13 3.73
C ILE A 22 -1.20 6.22 2.49
N LEU A 23 -1.27 5.22 1.61
CA LEU A 23 -0.46 5.18 0.39
C LEU A 23 -0.81 6.31 -0.58
N TYR A 24 -2.07 6.76 -0.64
CA TYR A 24 -2.48 7.94 -1.42
C TYR A 24 -1.79 9.23 -0.93
N CYS A 25 -1.52 9.34 0.37
CA CYS A 25 -0.84 10.50 0.96
C CYS A 25 0.69 10.44 0.82
N MET A 26 1.26 9.31 0.38
CA MET A 26 2.69 9.17 0.16
C MET A 26 3.12 9.75 -1.19
N GLN A 27 4.43 9.99 -1.34
CA GLN A 27 4.98 10.29 -2.67
C GLN A 27 4.70 9.10 -3.61
N PRO A 28 4.26 9.32 -4.86
CA PRO A 28 3.86 8.25 -5.77
C PRO A 28 4.93 7.15 -5.97
N ALA A 29 6.21 7.55 -6.01
CA ALA A 29 7.31 6.60 -6.12
C ALA A 29 7.45 5.73 -4.86
N ALA A 30 7.21 6.31 -3.67
CA ALA A 30 7.29 5.59 -2.42
C ALA A 30 6.11 4.63 -2.22
N SER A 31 4.90 5.04 -2.60
CA SER A 31 3.73 4.15 -2.55
C SER A 31 3.86 2.97 -3.52
N ALA A 32 4.39 3.20 -4.73
CA ALA A 32 4.68 2.13 -5.68
C ALA A 32 5.66 1.09 -5.10
N LEU A 33 6.78 1.54 -4.51
CA LEU A 33 7.75 0.64 -3.88
C LEU A 33 7.14 -0.17 -2.72
N VAL A 34 6.18 0.37 -1.98
CA VAL A 34 5.50 -0.35 -0.91
C VAL A 34 4.52 -1.38 -1.46
N LEU A 35 3.78 -1.03 -2.52
CA LEU A 35 2.88 -1.96 -3.22
C LEU A 35 3.64 -3.14 -3.84
N GLU A 36 4.85 -2.92 -4.38
CA GLU A 36 5.72 -3.97 -4.91
C GLU A 36 6.14 -5.01 -3.84
N GLN A 37 6.11 -4.64 -2.56
CA GLN A 37 6.44 -5.55 -1.45
C GLN A 37 5.20 -6.31 -0.91
N MET A 38 4.00 -6.00 -1.41
CA MET A 38 2.75 -6.64 -0.97
C MET A 38 2.37 -7.83 -1.85
N GLU A 39 1.47 -8.67 -1.35
CA GLU A 39 0.89 -9.76 -2.14
C GLU A 39 0.10 -9.20 -3.33
N GLU A 40 0.22 -9.84 -4.50
CA GLU A 40 -0.29 -9.32 -5.78
C GLU A 40 -1.78 -8.95 -5.71
N LYS A 41 -2.62 -9.78 -5.09
CA LYS A 41 -4.05 -9.48 -4.97
C LYS A 41 -4.30 -8.28 -4.08
N THR A 42 -3.57 -8.18 -2.98
CA THR A 42 -3.67 -7.06 -2.03
C THR A 42 -3.27 -5.75 -2.69
N ALA A 43 -2.14 -5.74 -3.41
CA ALA A 43 -1.67 -4.57 -4.14
C ALA A 43 -2.67 -4.14 -5.23
N ALA A 44 -3.25 -5.10 -5.96
CA ALA A 44 -4.27 -4.82 -6.97
C ALA A 44 -5.56 -4.24 -6.36
N ASP A 45 -6.06 -4.83 -5.28
CA ASP A 45 -7.27 -4.37 -4.57
C ASP A 45 -7.07 -2.95 -4.02
N ILE A 46 -5.91 -2.65 -3.42
CA ILE A 46 -5.54 -1.31 -2.94
C ILE A 46 -5.46 -0.30 -4.10
N THR A 47 -4.82 -0.68 -5.21
CA THR A 47 -4.68 0.19 -6.38
C THR A 47 -6.03 0.53 -6.99
N ALA A 48 -6.96 -0.43 -7.07
CA ALA A 48 -8.32 -0.19 -7.53
C ALA A 48 -9.04 0.82 -6.62
N MET A 49 -8.90 0.71 -5.29
CA MET A 49 -9.49 1.66 -4.34
C MET A 49 -8.97 3.09 -4.50
N MET A 50 -7.71 3.28 -4.91
CA MET A 50 -7.14 4.61 -5.14
C MET A 50 -7.64 5.28 -6.42
N LEU A 51 -8.04 4.48 -7.42
CA LEU A 51 -8.43 4.99 -8.73
C LEU A 51 -9.92 5.38 -8.81
N GLY A 52 -10.74 4.92 -7.87
CA GLY A 52 -12.17 5.25 -7.77
C GLY A 52 -13.07 4.28 -8.54
#